data_AF-A0A9C8E1F2-F1
#
_entry.id   AF-A0A9C8E1F2-F1
#
_cell.length_a   1.000
_cell.length_b   1.000
_cell.length_c   1.000
_cell.angle_alpha   90.00
_cell.angle_beta   90.00
_cell.angle_gamma   90.00
#
_symmetry.space_group_name_H-M   'P 1'
#
loop_
_entity.id
_entity.type
_entity.pdbx_description
1 polymer ?
#
loop_
_entity_poly.entity_id
_entity_poly.type
_entity_poly.pdbx_seq_one_letter_code
_entity_poly.pdbx_strand_id
1 'polypeptide(L)'
;MDTAIMIQKHSQGFTLTEIMVALVISSILMAGVLTIMSSSKRTYALQSELSDLQENARFVMEELARDIRIAGYKGCRSDLLPIDAQTLLPINLGPPFNATLNGTSVNNRDITEENGAPISGDPFPKSDALVMSAFFEPLQAADATPQFNSDDTEITLHPRSIVPDGSDFRDEVVVSDCGGTAVYKVVSSNGTNPITITFPLLRDYLQPVSIFIVGRRAIAYEVRRTTEGEFALFQFRCVYNKDTGNCAGDGTQEARLVEGVENLQVRYGIDTAPRDGIPNQYSATPPAFGVTDKVVSVRISLLMRTNNKRGDLDGATDKDFHLSPDLTYDSAAGPYNPQQDNSTLESGYRHRMFTSTIKVRN
;
A
#
# COMPACT_ATOMS: atom_id res chain seq x y z
N MET A 1 -33.06 -40.53 85.27
CA MET A 1 -32.40 -39.29 85.72
C MET A 1 -31.36 -38.97 84.66
N ASP A 2 -31.76 -38.28 83.60
CA ASP A 2 -30.86 -37.82 82.54
C ASP A 2 -30.66 -36.32 82.70
N THR A 3 -29.54 -35.93 83.28
CA THR A 3 -29.09 -34.54 83.36
C THR A 3 -28.47 -34.15 82.02
N ALA A 4 -29.26 -33.53 81.15
CA ALA A 4 -28.76 -32.88 79.94
C ALA A 4 -27.93 -31.65 80.34
N ILE A 5 -26.61 -31.73 80.15
CA ILE A 5 -25.68 -30.61 80.30
C ILE A 5 -25.91 -29.67 79.11
N MET A 6 -26.63 -28.55 79.33
CA MET A 6 -26.67 -27.46 78.37
C MET A 6 -25.32 -26.74 78.37
N ILE A 7 -24.49 -27.02 77.37
CA ILE A 7 -23.31 -26.23 77.05
C ILE A 7 -23.80 -24.93 76.40
N GLN A 8 -23.94 -23.86 77.20
CA GLN A 8 -24.07 -22.51 76.64
C GLN A 8 -22.78 -22.17 75.90
N LYS A 9 -22.81 -22.23 74.56
CA LYS A 9 -21.77 -21.62 73.72
C LYS A 9 -21.80 -20.12 73.97
N HIS A 10 -20.79 -19.61 74.68
CA HIS A 10 -20.56 -18.18 74.82
C HIS A 10 -20.19 -17.62 73.44
N SER A 11 -21.13 -16.95 72.78
CA SER A 11 -20.84 -16.21 71.55
C SER A 11 -19.95 -15.03 71.92
N GLN A 12 -18.64 -15.16 71.70
CA GLN A 12 -17.73 -14.03 71.83
C GLN A 12 -18.06 -13.04 70.70
N GLY A 13 -18.63 -11.89 71.08
CA GLY A 13 -18.88 -10.80 70.14
C GLY A 13 -17.56 -10.14 69.71
N PHE A 14 -17.53 -9.61 68.49
CA PHE A 14 -16.37 -8.92 67.94
C PHE A 14 -16.09 -7.63 68.70
N THR A 15 -14.80 -7.35 68.93
CA THR A 15 -14.38 -6.09 69.56
C THR A 15 -14.37 -4.96 68.52
N LEU A 16 -14.63 -3.71 68.94
CA LEU A 16 -14.54 -2.53 68.06
C LEU A 16 -13.18 -2.47 67.34
N THR A 17 -12.11 -2.80 68.06
CA THR A 17 -10.73 -2.86 67.55
C THR A 17 -10.54 -3.90 66.46
N GLU A 18 -11.21 -5.05 66.55
CA GLU A 18 -11.13 -6.13 65.57
C GLU A 18 -11.81 -5.75 64.25
N ILE A 19 -12.94 -5.05 64.32
CA ILE A 19 -13.62 -4.50 63.13
C ILE A 19 -12.78 -3.39 62.48
N MET A 20 -12.13 -2.54 63.27
CA MET A 20 -11.23 -1.50 62.74
C MET A 20 -10.03 -2.12 62.02
N VAL A 21 -9.38 -3.12 62.62
CA VAL A 21 -8.26 -3.84 62.00
C VAL A 21 -8.71 -4.57 60.73
N ALA A 22 -9.86 -5.24 60.76
CA ALA A 22 -10.40 -5.95 59.60
C ALA A 22 -10.70 -5.02 58.42
N LEU A 23 -11.27 -3.84 58.67
CA LEU A 23 -11.53 -2.83 57.63
C LEU A 23 -10.25 -2.26 57.03
N VAL A 24 -9.24 -1.98 57.86
CA VAL A 24 -7.94 -1.48 57.40
C VAL A 24 -7.23 -2.52 56.55
N ILE A 25 -7.23 -3.79 56.95
CA ILE A 25 -6.61 -4.86 56.15
C ILE A 25 -7.37 -5.03 54.83
N SER A 26 -8.70 -5.05 54.86
CA SER A 26 -9.53 -5.20 53.66
C SER A 26 -9.34 -4.06 52.66
N SER A 27 -9.20 -2.81 53.14
CA SER A 27 -8.99 -1.65 52.27
C SER A 27 -7.62 -1.69 51.59
N ILE A 28 -6.56 -2.08 52.31
CA ILE A 28 -5.21 -2.25 51.76
C ILE A 28 -5.21 -3.35 50.69
N LEU A 29 -5.83 -4.50 50.96
CA LEU A 29 -5.93 -5.59 50.00
C LEU A 29 -6.72 -5.18 48.75
N MET A 30 -7.86 -4.50 48.91
CA MET A 30 -8.66 -4.03 47.79
C MET A 30 -7.89 -3.01 46.94
N ALA A 31 -7.16 -2.08 47.57
CA ALA A 31 -6.30 -1.15 46.86
C ALA A 31 -5.23 -1.88 46.03
N GLY A 32 -4.61 -2.93 46.59
CA GLY A 32 -3.66 -3.77 45.86
C GLY A 32 -4.29 -4.53 44.67
N VAL A 33 -5.50 -5.06 44.82
CA VAL A 33 -6.20 -5.73 43.71
C VAL A 33 -6.56 -4.73 42.61
N LEU A 34 -7.01 -3.54 42.97
CA LEU A 34 -7.36 -2.49 42.00
C LEU A 34 -6.15 -2.05 41.16
N THR A 35 -4.97 -1.91 41.77
CA THR A 35 -3.75 -1.55 41.02
C THR A 35 -3.34 -2.66 40.06
N ILE A 36 -3.37 -3.92 40.48
CA ILE A 36 -3.07 -5.08 39.62
C ILE A 36 -4.07 -5.18 38.47
N MET A 37 -5.37 -5.06 38.76
CA MET A 37 -6.42 -5.16 37.73
C MET A 37 -6.34 -4.00 36.74
N SER A 38 -6.03 -2.79 37.20
CA SER A 38 -5.80 -1.62 36.33
C SER A 38 -4.59 -1.83 35.42
N SER A 39 -3.46 -2.27 35.99
CA SER A 39 -2.25 -2.59 35.22
C SER A 39 -2.49 -3.70 34.20
N SER A 40 -3.22 -4.75 34.60
CA SER A 40 -3.60 -5.86 33.73
C SER A 40 -4.46 -5.35 32.57
N LYS A 41 -5.53 -4.60 32.83
CA LYS A 41 -6.39 -4.01 31.79
C LYS A 41 -5.61 -3.15 30.81
N ARG A 42 -4.71 -2.29 31.30
CA ARG A 42 -3.82 -1.48 30.44
C ARG A 42 -2.94 -2.38 29.56
N THR A 43 -2.35 -3.42 30.14
CA THR A 43 -1.49 -4.37 29.39
C THR A 43 -2.28 -5.14 28.33
N TYR A 44 -3.48 -5.61 28.65
CA TYR A 44 -4.36 -6.30 27.70
C TYR A 44 -4.78 -5.38 26.54
N ALA A 45 -5.18 -4.14 26.83
CA ALA A 45 -5.52 -3.17 25.78
C ALA A 45 -4.32 -2.91 24.85
N LEU A 46 -3.13 -2.70 25.42
CA LEU A 46 -1.90 -2.50 24.65
C LEU A 46 -1.54 -3.72 23.80
N GLN A 47 -1.71 -4.93 24.33
CA GLN A 47 -1.44 -6.14 23.57
C GLN A 47 -2.42 -6.32 22.41
N SER A 48 -3.69 -5.96 22.62
CA SER A 48 -4.70 -5.93 21.56
C SER A 48 -4.31 -4.93 20.47
N GLU A 49 -4.04 -3.67 20.83
CA GLU A 49 -3.69 -2.62 19.85
C GLU A 49 -2.41 -2.96 19.05
N LEU A 50 -1.42 -3.57 19.70
CA LEU A 50 -0.21 -4.03 19.01
C LEU A 50 -0.44 -5.24 18.12
N SER A 51 -1.45 -6.06 18.44
CA SER A 51 -1.88 -7.17 17.59
C SER A 51 -2.57 -6.63 16.34
N ASP A 52 -3.51 -5.71 16.53
CA ASP A 52 -4.27 -5.06 15.45
C ASP A 52 -3.31 -4.33 14.50
N LEU A 53 -2.36 -3.56 15.04
CA LEU A 53 -1.34 -2.87 14.25
C LEU A 53 -0.50 -3.84 13.41
N GLN A 54 -0.10 -4.99 13.96
CA GLN A 54 0.68 -6.00 13.23
C GLN A 54 -0.13 -6.74 12.18
N GLU A 55 -1.40 -7.02 12.45
CA GLU A 55 -2.33 -7.63 11.49
C GLU A 55 -2.58 -6.68 10.31
N ASN A 56 -2.89 -5.42 10.61
CA ASN A 56 -3.04 -4.35 9.63
C ASN A 56 -1.77 -4.18 8.78
N ALA A 57 -0.60 -4.17 9.40
CA ALA A 57 0.67 -4.10 8.70
C ALA A 57 0.87 -5.29 7.76
N ARG A 58 0.59 -6.51 8.22
CA ARG A 58 0.71 -7.72 7.41
C ARG A 58 -0.20 -7.65 6.20
N PHE A 59 -1.45 -7.24 6.39
CA PHE A 59 -2.42 -7.12 5.31
C PHE A 59 -1.98 -6.11 4.25
N VAL A 60 -1.62 -4.88 4.66
CA VAL A 60 -1.18 -3.83 3.71
C VAL A 60 0.06 -4.25 2.96
N MET A 61 1.05 -4.81 3.66
CA MET A 61 2.30 -5.23 3.03
C MET A 61 2.09 -6.38 2.04
N GLU A 62 1.14 -7.28 2.30
CA GLU A 62 0.77 -8.35 1.38
C GLU A 62 0.05 -7.81 0.13
N GLU A 63 -0.87 -6.86 0.31
CA GLU A 63 -1.62 -6.25 -0.80
C GLU A 63 -0.72 -5.39 -1.69
N LEU A 64 0.10 -4.51 -1.10
CA LEU A 64 1.13 -3.76 -1.83
C LEU A 64 2.09 -4.70 -2.57
N ALA A 65 2.55 -5.77 -1.91
CA ALA A 65 3.44 -6.73 -2.56
C ALA A 65 2.77 -7.47 -3.73
N ARG A 66 1.48 -7.77 -3.64
CA ARG A 66 0.72 -8.41 -4.73
C ARG A 66 0.71 -7.52 -5.97
N ASP A 67 0.36 -6.25 -5.81
CA ASP A 67 0.27 -5.31 -6.93
C ASP A 67 1.64 -4.91 -7.48
N ILE A 68 2.63 -4.66 -6.60
CA ILE A 68 4.00 -4.34 -7.01
C ILE A 68 4.63 -5.49 -7.79
N ARG A 69 4.39 -6.75 -7.42
CA ARG A 69 4.95 -7.91 -8.14
C ARG A 69 4.55 -7.95 -9.60
N ILE A 70 3.37 -7.45 -9.97
CA ILE A 70 2.87 -7.44 -11.35
C ILE A 70 3.06 -6.09 -12.04
N ALA A 71 3.64 -5.11 -11.35
CA ALA A 71 3.89 -3.80 -11.92
C ALA A 71 4.94 -3.92 -13.04
N GLY A 72 4.61 -3.36 -14.22
CA GLY A 72 5.47 -3.48 -15.41
C GLY A 72 5.45 -4.85 -16.10
N TYR A 73 4.71 -5.84 -15.60
CA TYR A 73 4.65 -7.18 -16.21
C TYR A 73 4.02 -7.12 -17.60
N LYS A 74 4.76 -7.56 -18.62
CA LYS A 74 4.26 -7.68 -20.01
C LYS A 74 4.64 -8.99 -20.65
N GLY A 75 4.47 -10.11 -19.94
CA GLY A 75 4.64 -11.45 -20.48
C GLY A 75 5.96 -12.11 -20.09
N CYS A 76 6.45 -13.03 -20.93
CA CYS A 76 7.52 -13.95 -20.55
C CYS A 76 8.90 -13.33 -20.41
N ARG A 77 9.23 -12.34 -21.26
CA ARG A 77 10.47 -11.58 -21.16
C ARG A 77 10.16 -10.11 -20.89
N SER A 78 10.89 -9.60 -19.94
CA SER A 78 10.33 -8.77 -18.90
C SER A 78 11.26 -7.51 -18.76
N ASP A 79 11.83 -7.16 -19.93
CA ASP A 79 13.07 -6.42 -20.03
C ASP A 79 12.88 -4.94 -20.37
N LEU A 80 11.65 -4.44 -20.52
CA LEU A 80 11.45 -3.26 -21.37
C LEU A 80 10.61 -2.10 -20.83
N LEU A 81 10.07 -2.09 -19.59
CA LEU A 81 9.39 -0.89 -19.09
C LEU A 81 9.65 -0.57 -17.61
N PRO A 82 9.84 0.72 -17.25
CA PRO A 82 9.81 1.13 -15.85
C PRO A 82 8.43 0.88 -15.24
N ILE A 83 8.41 0.55 -13.94
CA ILE A 83 7.21 0.45 -13.08
C ILE A 83 6.34 1.71 -13.19
N ASP A 84 7.02 2.85 -13.38
CA ASP A 84 6.46 4.18 -13.55
C ASP A 84 6.63 4.61 -15.01
N ALA A 85 5.70 4.19 -15.87
CA ALA A 85 5.75 4.50 -17.28
C ALA A 85 5.41 5.99 -17.50
N GLN A 86 6.40 6.87 -17.38
CA GLN A 86 6.30 8.26 -17.87
C GLN A 86 6.03 8.34 -19.37
N THR A 87 6.19 7.23 -20.09
CA THR A 87 5.85 7.13 -21.50
C THR A 87 4.45 6.55 -21.64
N LEU A 88 3.48 7.45 -21.77
CA LEU A 88 2.88 7.76 -23.08
C LEU A 88 1.64 8.63 -22.96
N LEU A 89 0.99 8.73 -21.80
CA LEU A 89 -0.11 9.65 -21.53
C LEU A 89 -0.18 9.94 -20.02
N PRO A 90 -0.14 11.21 -19.55
CA PRO A 90 -0.38 11.51 -18.15
C PRO A 90 -1.79 11.04 -17.77
N ILE A 91 -1.90 10.17 -16.76
CA ILE A 91 -3.19 9.69 -16.25
C ILE A 91 -3.68 10.68 -15.21
N ASN A 92 -4.72 11.44 -15.53
CA ASN A 92 -5.38 12.25 -14.53
C ASN A 92 -6.29 11.34 -13.67
N LEU A 93 -5.88 11.13 -12.42
CA LEU A 93 -6.58 10.27 -11.46
C LEU A 93 -7.87 10.91 -10.92
N GLY A 94 -8.11 12.20 -11.19
CA GLY A 94 -9.26 12.93 -10.65
C GLY A 94 -9.17 13.18 -9.14
N PRO A 95 -10.03 14.04 -8.57
CA PRO A 95 -10.09 14.25 -7.13
C PRO A 95 -10.67 13.01 -6.42
N PRO A 96 -10.21 12.69 -5.19
CA PRO A 96 -9.31 13.48 -4.35
C PRO A 96 -7.81 13.31 -4.69
N PHE A 97 -7.43 12.38 -5.57
CA PHE A 97 -6.06 12.14 -6.01
C PHE A 97 -5.51 13.19 -7.03
N ASN A 98 -6.11 14.38 -7.17
CA ASN A 98 -5.91 15.29 -8.32
C ASN A 98 -4.60 16.14 -8.32
N ALA A 99 -4.16 16.47 -9.54
CA ALA A 99 -3.13 17.39 -10.06
C ALA A 99 -1.64 17.03 -9.92
N THR A 100 -1.19 16.49 -8.79
CA THR A 100 0.26 16.26 -8.60
C THR A 100 0.72 14.92 -9.14
N LEU A 101 -0.13 13.89 -9.10
CA LEU A 101 0.28 12.53 -9.45
C LEU A 101 0.39 12.31 -10.96
N ASN A 102 -0.42 12.94 -11.81
CA ASN A 102 -0.32 12.87 -13.29
C ASN A 102 0.01 11.48 -13.90
N GLY A 103 -0.39 10.40 -13.24
CA GLY A 103 -0.10 9.02 -13.67
C GLY A 103 1.30 8.49 -13.29
N THR A 104 1.99 9.19 -12.41
CA THR A 104 3.35 8.90 -11.93
C THR A 104 3.42 8.91 -10.42
N SER A 105 4.38 8.17 -9.85
CA SER A 105 4.64 8.23 -8.41
C SER A 105 5.20 9.59 -8.03
N VAL A 106 4.85 10.09 -6.85
CA VAL A 106 5.34 11.35 -6.32
C VAL A 106 5.96 11.11 -4.96
N ASN A 107 7.13 11.70 -4.74
CA ASN A 107 7.84 11.58 -3.47
C ASN A 107 7.62 12.81 -2.60
N ASN A 108 7.73 12.65 -1.29
CA ASN A 108 7.70 13.74 -0.30
C ASN A 108 6.55 14.72 -0.52
N ARG A 109 5.32 14.23 -0.58
CA ARG A 109 4.09 15.01 -0.66
C ARG A 109 3.53 15.29 0.73
N ASP A 110 2.93 16.46 0.91
CA ASP A 110 2.18 16.80 2.12
C ASP A 110 0.93 15.89 2.24
N ILE A 111 0.59 15.48 3.46
CA ILE A 111 -0.56 14.61 3.67
C ILE A 111 -1.83 15.44 3.55
N THR A 112 -2.84 14.91 2.85
CA THR A 112 -4.13 15.59 2.69
C THR A 112 -5.21 14.92 3.53
N GLU A 113 -6.29 15.67 3.78
CA GLU A 113 -7.54 15.10 4.26
C GLU A 113 -8.14 14.13 3.21
N GLU A 114 -9.09 13.30 3.63
CA GLU A 114 -9.74 12.28 2.80
C GLU A 114 -10.42 12.87 1.57
N ASN A 115 -10.94 14.09 1.65
CA ASN A 115 -11.51 14.81 0.51
C ASN A 115 -10.46 15.46 -0.42
N GLY A 116 -9.16 15.24 -0.17
CA GLY A 116 -8.05 15.82 -0.92
C GLY A 116 -7.69 17.26 -0.54
N ALA A 117 -8.35 17.84 0.47
CA ALA A 117 -8.02 19.18 0.96
C ALA A 117 -6.69 19.18 1.74
N PRO A 118 -5.90 20.26 1.67
CA PRO A 118 -4.70 20.39 2.50
C PRO A 118 -5.08 20.41 3.98
N ILE A 119 -4.25 19.78 4.81
CA ILE A 119 -4.39 19.85 6.27
C ILE A 119 -3.88 21.23 6.73
N SER A 120 -4.72 21.99 7.42
CA SER A 120 -4.35 23.32 7.89
C SER A 120 -3.26 23.25 8.96
N GLY A 121 -2.09 23.81 8.68
CA GLY A 121 -0.96 23.82 9.63
C GLY A 121 -0.24 22.48 9.74
N ASP A 122 -0.30 21.66 8.69
CA ASP A 122 0.27 20.30 8.59
C ASP A 122 1.68 20.19 9.20
N PRO A 123 1.82 19.52 10.36
CA PRO A 123 3.11 19.24 10.97
C PRO A 123 3.53 17.75 10.77
N PHE A 124 2.82 17.02 9.91
CA PHE A 124 3.08 15.60 9.63
C PHE A 124 4.27 15.46 8.65
N PRO A 125 5.00 14.34 8.72
CA PRO A 125 6.09 14.11 7.80
C PRO A 125 5.56 13.83 6.41
N LYS A 126 6.27 14.34 5.39
CA LYS A 126 5.87 14.15 4.00
C LYS A 126 5.87 12.67 3.62
N SER A 127 4.86 12.24 2.88
CA SER A 127 4.66 10.85 2.43
C SER A 127 4.81 10.73 0.93
N ASP A 128 5.25 9.57 0.47
CA ASP A 128 5.25 9.21 -0.95
C ASP A 128 3.84 8.72 -1.37
N ALA A 129 3.53 8.90 -2.64
CA ALA A 129 2.38 8.34 -3.32
C ALA A 129 2.86 7.45 -4.46
N LEU A 130 2.43 6.19 -4.45
CA LEU A 130 2.83 5.19 -5.44
C LEU A 130 1.76 5.11 -6.52
N VAL A 131 2.13 5.34 -7.77
CA VAL A 131 1.28 5.07 -8.93
C VAL A 131 1.94 3.98 -9.77
N MET A 132 1.16 2.96 -10.09
CA MET A 132 1.61 1.85 -10.92
C MET A 132 0.67 1.68 -12.09
N SER A 133 1.24 1.60 -13.29
CA SER A 133 0.52 1.06 -14.44
C SER A 133 0.52 -0.46 -14.30
N ALA A 134 -0.65 -1.08 -14.51
CA ALA A 134 -0.75 -2.52 -14.33
C ALA A 134 -1.52 -3.19 -15.47
N PHE A 135 -0.91 -4.28 -15.96
CA PHE A 135 -1.38 -5.11 -17.06
C PHE A 135 -1.99 -6.35 -16.44
N PHE A 136 -3.28 -6.30 -16.14
CA PHE A 136 -3.89 -7.35 -15.33
C PHE A 136 -4.21 -8.61 -16.13
N GLU A 137 -4.44 -8.50 -17.44
CA GLU A 137 -4.85 -9.65 -18.25
C GLU A 137 -4.28 -9.55 -19.67
N PRO A 138 -3.53 -10.58 -20.14
CA PRO A 138 -3.19 -10.67 -21.54
C PRO A 138 -4.47 -10.93 -22.34
N LEU A 139 -4.58 -10.26 -23.48
CA LEU A 139 -5.57 -10.59 -24.50
C LEU A 139 -5.32 -12.01 -24.99
N GLN A 140 -6.39 -12.77 -25.15
CA GLN A 140 -6.32 -14.10 -25.72
C GLN A 140 -6.41 -13.96 -27.24
N ALA A 141 -5.47 -14.58 -27.96
CA ALA A 141 -5.59 -14.78 -29.39
C ALA A 141 -6.71 -15.77 -29.69
N ALA A 142 -7.44 -15.59 -30.80
CA ALA A 142 -8.54 -16.49 -31.19
C ALA A 142 -8.04 -17.87 -31.59
N ASP A 143 -6.81 -17.95 -32.11
CA ASP A 143 -6.18 -19.21 -32.45
C ASP A 143 -5.63 -19.89 -31.18
N ALA A 144 -5.74 -21.22 -31.13
CA ALA A 144 -5.27 -22.02 -30.00
C ALA A 144 -3.74 -22.17 -30.00
N THR A 145 -3.10 -22.01 -31.17
CA THR A 145 -1.64 -22.10 -31.35
C THR A 145 -1.10 -21.07 -32.34
N PRO A 146 -1.28 -19.76 -32.12
CA PRO A 146 -0.78 -18.77 -33.07
C PRO A 146 0.75 -18.83 -33.07
N GLN A 147 1.32 -19.19 -34.22
CA GLN A 147 2.69 -18.78 -34.56
C GLN A 147 2.56 -17.41 -35.20
N PHE A 148 3.06 -16.40 -34.51
CA PHE A 148 3.04 -15.03 -35.00
C PHE A 148 4.37 -14.75 -35.70
N ASN A 149 4.33 -14.60 -37.02
CA ASN A 149 5.51 -14.41 -37.86
C ASN A 149 5.70 -12.93 -38.21
N SER A 150 6.90 -12.53 -38.59
CA SER A 150 7.19 -11.16 -39.01
C SER A 150 6.36 -10.66 -40.20
N ASP A 151 5.78 -11.58 -40.96
CA ASP A 151 4.95 -11.26 -42.12
C ASP A 151 3.47 -11.08 -41.76
N ASP A 152 3.06 -11.42 -40.54
CA ASP A 152 1.68 -11.23 -40.11
C ASP A 152 1.40 -9.74 -39.89
N THR A 153 0.34 -9.26 -40.53
CA THR A 153 -0.12 -7.87 -40.43
C THR A 153 -1.36 -7.73 -39.56
N GLU A 154 -1.94 -8.84 -39.11
CA GLU A 154 -3.20 -8.87 -38.37
C GLU A 154 -3.17 -9.94 -37.28
N ILE A 155 -3.77 -9.63 -36.13
CA ILE A 155 -4.01 -10.58 -35.05
C ILE A 155 -5.50 -10.58 -34.70
N THR A 156 -6.11 -11.76 -34.77
CA THR A 156 -7.50 -11.95 -34.31
C THR A 156 -7.52 -12.36 -32.84
N LEU A 157 -8.26 -11.61 -32.03
CA LEU A 157 -8.47 -11.86 -30.61
C LEU A 157 -9.66 -12.79 -30.38
N HIS A 158 -9.56 -13.62 -29.35
CA HIS A 158 -10.62 -14.53 -28.94
C HIS A 158 -11.91 -13.75 -28.61
N PRO A 159 -13.12 -14.26 -28.92
CA PRO A 159 -14.39 -13.56 -28.67
C PRO A 159 -14.68 -13.23 -27.19
N ARG A 160 -14.00 -13.91 -26.26
CA ARG A 160 -14.09 -13.62 -24.81
C ARG A 160 -13.11 -12.55 -24.33
N SER A 161 -12.19 -12.10 -25.19
CA SER A 161 -11.31 -10.99 -24.87
C SER A 161 -12.19 -9.75 -24.66
N ILE A 162 -12.22 -9.23 -23.44
CA ILE A 162 -12.96 -8.02 -23.12
C ILE A 162 -12.20 -6.86 -23.74
N VAL A 163 -12.70 -6.36 -24.86
CA VAL A 163 -12.20 -5.13 -25.49
C VAL A 163 -13.23 -4.04 -25.20
N PRO A 164 -12.90 -3.02 -24.40
CA PRO A 164 -13.86 -2.00 -24.05
C PRO A 164 -14.08 -1.03 -25.23
N ASP A 165 -15.30 -1.10 -25.73
CA ASP A 165 -16.02 -0.31 -26.74
C ASP A 165 -15.47 -0.29 -28.18
N GLY A 166 -16.37 -0.59 -29.12
CA GLY A 166 -16.13 -1.10 -30.48
C GLY A 166 -15.51 -0.14 -31.50
N SER A 167 -14.71 0.84 -31.10
CA SER A 167 -14.00 1.70 -32.06
C SER A 167 -12.66 2.26 -31.58
N ASP A 168 -12.12 1.78 -30.46
CA ASP A 168 -10.96 2.43 -29.87
C ASP A 168 -9.90 1.48 -29.33
N PHE A 169 -9.35 0.66 -30.25
CA PHE A 169 -8.01 0.12 -30.05
C PHE A 169 -7.08 1.29 -30.00
N ARG A 170 -6.64 1.63 -28.79
CA ARG A 170 -5.62 2.64 -28.62
C ARG A 170 -4.40 2.29 -29.44
N ASP A 171 -3.67 3.35 -29.76
CA ASP A 171 -2.54 3.34 -30.66
C ASP A 171 -1.54 2.23 -30.38
N GLU A 172 -1.43 1.60 -29.19
CA GLU A 172 -0.36 0.64 -28.92
C GLU A 172 -0.78 -0.66 -28.22
N VAL A 173 -0.27 -1.78 -28.75
CA VAL A 173 -0.36 -3.14 -28.19
C VAL A 173 1.05 -3.64 -27.90
N VAL A 174 1.24 -4.33 -26.79
CA VAL A 174 2.49 -5.01 -26.49
C VAL A 174 2.35 -6.49 -26.81
N VAL A 175 3.23 -7.01 -27.66
CA VAL A 175 3.34 -8.45 -27.92
C VAL A 175 4.67 -8.92 -27.35
N SER A 176 4.63 -10.02 -26.63
CA SER A 176 5.77 -10.53 -25.87
C SER A 176 5.83 -12.05 -25.94
N ASP A 177 7.05 -12.57 -25.97
CA ASP A 177 7.37 -13.99 -25.78
C ASP A 177 8.60 -14.13 -24.87
N CYS A 178 9.13 -15.35 -24.72
CA CYS A 178 10.38 -15.58 -23.98
C CYS A 178 11.62 -14.97 -24.68
N GLY A 179 11.53 -14.65 -25.97
CA GLY A 179 12.59 -14.05 -26.77
C GLY A 179 12.63 -12.52 -26.71
N GLY A 180 11.60 -11.84 -26.19
CA GLY A 180 11.55 -10.39 -26.07
C GLY A 180 10.13 -9.83 -26.04
N THR A 181 10.03 -8.51 -26.06
CA THR A 181 8.76 -7.80 -26.15
C THR A 181 8.89 -6.62 -27.10
N ALA A 182 7.84 -6.29 -27.84
CA ALA A 182 7.77 -5.09 -28.65
C ALA A 182 6.40 -4.42 -28.53
N VAL A 183 6.40 -3.11 -28.73
CA VAL A 183 5.22 -2.26 -28.71
C VAL A 183 4.87 -1.94 -30.16
N TYR A 184 3.62 -2.20 -30.55
CA TYR A 184 3.13 -2.08 -31.91
C TYR A 184 2.06 -1.03 -31.99
N LYS A 185 2.16 -0.16 -33.01
CA LYS A 185 1.12 0.81 -33.26
C LYS A 185 -0.09 0.14 -33.95
N VAL A 186 -1.27 0.17 -33.35
CA VAL A 186 -2.51 -0.33 -33.97
C VAL A 186 -2.92 0.57 -35.13
N VAL A 187 -3.10 -0.02 -36.30
CA VAL A 187 -3.49 0.67 -37.54
C VAL A 187 -5.00 0.74 -37.68
N SER A 188 -5.70 -0.36 -37.42
CA SER A 188 -7.15 -0.44 -37.51
C SER A 188 -7.70 -1.60 -36.68
N SER A 189 -9.01 -1.57 -36.41
CA SER A 189 -9.75 -2.66 -35.81
C SER A 189 -11.14 -2.80 -36.41
N ASN A 190 -11.67 -4.02 -36.46
CA ASN A 190 -13.00 -4.30 -37.04
C ASN A 190 -14.18 -4.00 -36.08
N GLY A 191 -13.92 -3.62 -34.82
CA GLY A 191 -14.94 -3.24 -33.82
C GLY A 191 -15.97 -4.32 -33.48
N THR A 192 -15.83 -5.54 -34.02
CA THR A 192 -16.82 -6.62 -33.97
C THR A 192 -16.13 -7.93 -33.58
N ASN A 193 -16.80 -8.75 -32.76
CA ASN A 193 -16.23 -10.03 -32.29
C ASN A 193 -16.22 -11.11 -33.39
N PRO A 194 -15.13 -11.90 -33.56
CA PRO A 194 -13.83 -11.74 -32.91
C PRO A 194 -13.09 -10.52 -33.46
N ILE A 195 -12.43 -9.80 -32.56
CA ILE A 195 -11.84 -8.53 -32.94
C ILE A 195 -10.49 -8.76 -33.60
N THR A 196 -10.30 -8.18 -34.78
CA THR A 196 -9.02 -8.23 -35.51
C THR A 196 -8.32 -6.88 -35.38
N ILE A 197 -7.04 -6.93 -35.01
CA ILE A 197 -6.17 -5.76 -34.87
C ILE A 197 -5.11 -5.82 -35.96
N THR A 198 -4.93 -4.73 -36.71
CA THR A 198 -3.95 -4.66 -37.79
C THR A 198 -2.70 -3.91 -37.33
N PHE A 199 -1.53 -4.54 -37.42
CA PHE A 199 -0.21 -3.92 -37.23
C PHE A 199 0.90 -4.84 -37.77
N PRO A 200 2.01 -4.29 -38.30
CA PRO A 200 3.11 -5.10 -38.81
C PRO A 200 3.91 -5.70 -37.65
N LEU A 201 3.98 -7.04 -37.57
CA LEU A 201 4.94 -7.68 -36.68
C LEU A 201 6.37 -7.42 -37.18
N LEU A 202 7.27 -7.14 -36.25
CA LEU A 202 8.67 -6.81 -36.57
C LEU A 202 9.60 -8.02 -36.46
N ARG A 203 9.06 -9.17 -36.00
CA ARG A 203 9.79 -10.42 -35.75
C ARG A 203 8.83 -11.57 -35.52
N ASP A 204 9.36 -12.78 -35.57
CA ASP A 204 8.67 -13.99 -35.16
C ASP A 204 8.60 -14.10 -33.63
N TYR A 205 7.45 -14.56 -33.11
CA TYR A 205 7.25 -14.84 -31.69
C TYR A 205 7.04 -16.33 -31.45
N LEU A 206 7.77 -16.86 -30.46
CA LEU A 206 7.68 -18.26 -30.05
C LEU A 206 6.70 -18.42 -28.89
N GLN A 207 6.00 -19.55 -28.84
CA GLN A 207 5.08 -19.80 -27.73
C GLN A 207 5.82 -19.96 -26.39
N PRO A 208 5.23 -19.52 -25.27
CA PRO A 208 3.94 -18.83 -25.17
C PRO A 208 4.04 -17.33 -25.48
N VAL A 209 3.06 -16.81 -26.24
CA VAL A 209 2.98 -15.39 -26.59
C VAL A 209 1.90 -14.72 -25.73
N SER A 210 2.23 -13.58 -25.15
CA SER A 210 1.30 -12.75 -24.39
C SER A 210 1.11 -11.40 -25.06
N ILE A 211 -0.14 -10.99 -25.22
CA ILE A 211 -0.55 -9.75 -25.87
C ILE A 211 -1.20 -8.86 -24.82
N PHE A 212 -0.80 -7.60 -24.69
CA PHE A 212 -1.34 -6.66 -23.72
C PHE A 212 -1.73 -5.35 -24.40
N ILE A 213 -2.81 -4.72 -23.94
CA ILE A 213 -3.13 -3.34 -24.34
C ILE A 213 -2.35 -2.38 -23.42
N VAL A 214 -1.72 -1.36 -24.00
CA VAL A 214 -1.00 -0.35 -23.21
C VAL A 214 -1.98 0.49 -22.36
N GLY A 215 -1.76 0.53 -21.05
CA GLY A 215 -2.16 1.65 -20.18
C GLY A 215 -3.65 1.94 -20.00
N ARG A 216 -4.52 0.94 -19.81
CA ARG A 216 -5.91 1.19 -19.38
C ARG A 216 -6.15 1.06 -17.89
N ARG A 217 -5.27 0.42 -17.09
CA ARG A 217 -5.48 0.32 -15.64
C ARG A 217 -4.29 0.88 -14.87
N ALA A 218 -4.59 1.73 -13.91
CA ALA A 218 -3.63 2.23 -12.94
C ALA A 218 -4.11 1.91 -11.53
N ILE A 219 -3.17 1.61 -10.65
CA ILE A 219 -3.42 1.54 -9.21
C ILE A 219 -2.56 2.62 -8.56
N ALA A 220 -3.19 3.42 -7.71
CA ALA A 220 -2.50 4.39 -6.88
C ALA A 220 -2.70 4.08 -5.40
N TYR A 221 -1.65 4.36 -4.61
CA TYR A 221 -1.64 4.26 -3.17
C TYR A 221 -1.17 5.58 -2.57
N GLU A 222 -1.91 6.10 -1.60
CA GLU A 222 -1.57 7.35 -0.92
C GLU A 222 -2.06 7.31 0.53
N VAL A 223 -1.28 7.90 1.43
CA VAL A 223 -1.69 8.11 2.82
C VAL A 223 -2.52 9.38 2.91
N ARG A 224 -3.68 9.29 3.55
CA ARG A 224 -4.53 10.44 3.85
C ARG A 224 -5.03 10.39 5.28
N ARG A 225 -5.43 11.56 5.77
CA ARG A 225 -6.11 11.72 7.06
C ARG A 225 -7.62 11.56 6.88
N THR A 226 -8.27 10.77 7.73
CA THR A 226 -9.71 10.56 7.70
C THR A 226 -10.45 11.73 8.33
N THR A 227 -11.77 11.81 8.13
CA THR A 227 -12.63 12.81 8.78
C THR A 227 -12.60 12.76 10.30
N GLU A 228 -12.26 11.62 10.89
CA GLU A 228 -12.11 11.41 12.34
C GLU A 228 -10.73 11.86 12.85
N GLY A 229 -9.83 12.25 11.94
CA GLY A 229 -8.46 12.65 12.25
C GLY A 229 -7.47 11.48 12.36
N GLU A 230 -7.88 10.28 11.96
CA GLU A 230 -7.02 9.10 11.87
C GLU A 230 -6.21 9.11 10.56
N PHE A 231 -5.19 8.26 10.45
CA PHE A 231 -4.48 8.08 9.18
C PHE A 231 -4.83 6.75 8.55
N ALA A 232 -4.93 6.71 7.22
CA ALA A 232 -5.16 5.47 6.51
C ALA A 232 -4.44 5.46 5.16
N LEU A 233 -4.10 4.25 4.70
CA LEU A 233 -3.67 4.03 3.34
C LEU A 233 -4.90 3.86 2.45
N PHE A 234 -5.00 4.68 1.42
CA PHE A 234 -6.05 4.58 0.42
C PHE A 234 -5.50 3.96 -0.86
N GLN A 235 -6.32 3.12 -1.47
CA GLN A 235 -6.09 2.55 -2.79
C GLN A 235 -7.09 3.15 -3.77
N PHE A 236 -6.60 3.48 -4.96
CA PHE A 236 -7.41 3.93 -6.07
C PHE A 236 -7.12 3.09 -7.29
N ARG A 237 -8.15 2.42 -7.82
CA ARG A 237 -8.08 1.68 -9.07
C ARG A 237 -8.76 2.49 -10.15
N CYS A 238 -8.02 2.82 -11.20
CA CYS A 238 -8.46 3.64 -12.32
C CYS A 238 -8.52 2.81 -13.60
N VAL A 239 -9.60 2.96 -14.36
CA VAL A 239 -9.63 2.60 -15.78
C VAL A 239 -9.48 3.87 -16.61
N TYR A 240 -8.38 4.04 -17.34
CA TYR A 240 -8.05 5.28 -18.06
C TYR A 240 -8.86 5.45 -19.36
N ASN A 241 -9.57 6.57 -19.49
CA ASN A 241 -10.26 7.02 -20.70
C ASN A 241 -9.43 8.10 -21.42
N LYS A 242 -9.13 7.91 -22.72
CA LYS A 242 -8.29 8.87 -23.46
C LYS A 242 -9.11 9.99 -24.04
N ASP A 243 -10.36 9.73 -24.37
CA ASP A 243 -11.23 10.72 -24.99
C ASP A 243 -11.46 11.87 -24.00
N THR A 244 -11.43 11.57 -22.70
CA THR A 244 -11.50 12.54 -21.62
C THR A 244 -10.16 12.87 -20.97
N GLY A 245 -9.11 12.08 -21.23
CA GLY A 245 -7.82 12.18 -20.53
C GLY A 245 -7.90 11.89 -19.02
N ASN A 246 -8.99 11.30 -18.55
CA ASN A 246 -9.31 11.07 -17.13
C ASN A 246 -9.61 9.58 -16.88
N CYS A 247 -9.67 9.18 -15.62
CA CYS A 247 -10.28 7.90 -15.27
C CYS A 247 -11.77 7.87 -15.70
N ALA A 248 -12.19 6.80 -16.37
CA ALA A 248 -13.56 6.60 -16.84
C ALA A 248 -14.52 6.43 -15.66
N GLY A 249 -15.58 7.24 -15.60
CA GLY A 249 -16.69 7.04 -14.67
C GLY A 249 -17.34 5.66 -14.88
N ASP A 250 -17.69 5.00 -13.78
CA ASP A 250 -18.09 3.58 -13.61
C ASP A 250 -16.93 2.56 -13.41
N GLY A 251 -15.66 2.99 -13.56
CA GLY A 251 -14.46 2.14 -13.36
C GLY A 251 -13.45 2.61 -12.30
N THR A 252 -13.72 3.73 -11.63
CA THR A 252 -12.91 4.25 -10.51
C THR A 252 -13.37 3.63 -9.20
N GLN A 253 -12.49 2.85 -8.55
CA GLN A 253 -12.77 2.30 -7.22
C GLN A 253 -11.77 2.88 -6.24
N GLU A 254 -12.28 3.71 -5.33
CA GLU A 254 -11.53 4.19 -4.18
C GLU A 254 -11.88 3.32 -2.97
N ALA A 255 -10.86 2.87 -2.25
CA ALA A 255 -11.04 2.11 -1.02
C ALA A 255 -10.04 2.59 0.03
N ARG A 256 -10.52 2.77 1.25
CA ARG A 256 -9.66 2.81 2.43
C ARG A 256 -9.21 1.38 2.72
N LEU A 257 -7.91 1.11 2.61
CA LEU A 257 -7.40 -0.24 2.83
C LEU A 257 -7.26 -0.54 4.31
N VAL A 258 -6.50 0.30 5.02
CA VAL A 258 -6.14 0.06 6.41
C VAL A 258 -5.87 1.39 7.12
N GLU A 259 -6.39 1.46 8.33
CA GLU A 259 -6.18 2.55 9.29
C GLU A 259 -4.86 2.37 10.05
N GLY A 260 -4.37 3.48 10.59
CA GLY A 260 -3.11 3.55 11.31
C GLY A 260 -1.88 3.69 10.41
N VAL A 261 -1.99 3.77 9.08
CA VAL A 261 -0.84 4.04 8.20
C VAL A 261 -0.60 5.54 8.13
N GLU A 262 0.41 6.03 8.85
CA GLU A 262 0.74 7.45 8.97
C GLU A 262 1.68 7.96 7.88
N ASN A 263 2.58 7.12 7.38
CA ASN A 263 3.52 7.51 6.33
C ASN A 263 3.88 6.33 5.42
N LEU A 264 3.99 6.58 4.13
CA LEU A 264 4.45 5.63 3.10
C LEU A 264 5.71 6.19 2.44
N GLN A 265 6.73 5.35 2.29
CA GLN A 265 7.96 5.66 1.54
C GLN A 265 8.25 4.56 0.53
N VAL A 266 8.63 4.95 -0.68
CA VAL A 266 8.83 4.04 -1.83
C VAL A 266 10.22 4.23 -2.41
N ARG A 267 10.99 3.16 -2.53
CA ARG A 267 12.31 3.21 -3.19
C ARG A 267 12.44 2.14 -4.26
N TYR A 268 12.88 2.55 -5.44
CA TYR A 268 13.12 1.70 -6.59
C TYR A 268 14.53 1.13 -6.52
N GLY A 269 14.65 -0.19 -6.44
CA GLY A 269 15.90 -0.92 -6.52
C GLY A 269 16.33 -1.06 -7.98
N ILE A 270 17.38 -0.33 -8.35
CA ILE A 270 17.86 -0.18 -9.72
C ILE A 270 19.08 -1.08 -9.93
N ASP A 271 19.00 -1.92 -10.95
CA ASP A 271 20.08 -2.75 -11.50
C ASP A 271 20.77 -1.98 -12.63
N THR A 272 22.00 -1.54 -12.36
CA THR A 272 22.88 -0.79 -13.24
C THR A 272 23.94 -1.73 -13.84
N ALA A 273 24.74 -1.26 -14.81
CA ALA A 273 25.74 -2.14 -15.43
C ALA A 273 26.85 -2.55 -14.44
N PRO A 274 27.29 -3.84 -14.42
CA PRO A 274 26.79 -4.96 -15.21
C PRO A 274 25.49 -5.54 -14.65
N ARG A 275 24.50 -5.74 -15.54
CA ARG A 275 23.15 -6.13 -15.12
C ARG A 275 23.06 -7.62 -14.79
N ASP A 276 22.87 -7.92 -13.52
CA ASP A 276 22.81 -9.29 -12.99
C ASP A 276 21.44 -9.65 -12.37
N GLY A 277 20.47 -8.73 -12.43
CA GLY A 277 19.14 -8.88 -11.85
C GLY A 277 19.08 -8.60 -10.35
N ILE A 278 20.13 -8.04 -9.77
CA ILE A 278 20.23 -7.63 -8.37
C ILE A 278 20.31 -6.09 -8.32
N PRO A 279 19.55 -5.41 -7.44
CA PRO A 279 19.63 -3.96 -7.34
C PRO A 279 20.99 -3.51 -6.79
N ASN A 280 21.69 -2.62 -7.49
CA ASN A 280 22.93 -2.00 -7.01
C ASN A 280 22.66 -0.79 -6.10
N GLN A 281 21.53 -0.11 -6.30
CA GLN A 281 21.13 1.07 -5.53
C GLN A 281 19.62 1.14 -5.34
N TYR A 282 19.18 1.90 -4.32
CA TYR A 282 17.78 2.25 -4.09
C TYR A 282 17.61 3.76 -4.27
N SER A 283 16.62 4.17 -5.08
CA SER A 283 16.36 5.57 -5.41
C SER A 283 14.88 5.91 -5.19
N ALA A 284 14.59 7.14 -4.80
CA ALA A 284 13.22 7.65 -4.76
C ALA A 284 12.64 7.87 -6.17
N THR A 285 13.50 8.12 -7.16
CA THR A 285 13.08 8.35 -8.55
C THR A 285 13.49 7.15 -9.41
N PRO A 286 12.56 6.53 -10.16
CA PRO A 286 12.90 5.46 -11.08
C PRO A 286 13.68 6.00 -12.29
N PRO A 287 14.49 5.16 -12.97
CA PRO A 287 15.17 5.55 -14.21
C PRO A 287 14.15 5.97 -15.29
N ALA A 288 14.51 6.97 -16.10
CA ALA A 288 13.69 7.39 -17.23
C ALA A 288 13.50 6.26 -18.24
N PHE A 289 12.42 6.31 -19.01
CA PHE A 289 12.20 5.33 -20.08
C PHE A 289 13.35 5.35 -21.11
N GLY A 290 13.71 4.16 -21.63
CA GLY A 290 14.72 4.02 -22.68
C GLY A 290 16.17 4.10 -22.20
N VAL A 291 16.40 4.28 -20.90
CA VAL A 291 17.73 4.12 -20.30
C VAL A 291 18.05 2.64 -20.08
N THR A 292 19.34 2.33 -19.94
CA THR A 292 19.80 0.97 -19.71
C THR A 292 19.46 0.44 -18.33
N ASP A 293 19.34 1.30 -17.33
CA ASP A 293 19.13 0.86 -15.95
C ASP A 293 17.71 0.34 -15.74
N LYS A 294 17.58 -0.76 -14.98
CA LYS A 294 16.30 -1.45 -14.80
C LYS A 294 15.85 -1.42 -13.34
N VAL A 295 14.55 -1.24 -13.12
CA VAL A 295 13.99 -1.47 -11.78
C VAL A 295 13.72 -2.96 -11.62
N VAL A 296 14.39 -3.58 -10.65
CA VAL A 296 14.29 -5.03 -10.35
C VAL A 296 13.61 -5.31 -9.01
N SER A 297 13.46 -4.30 -8.16
CA SER A 297 12.73 -4.40 -6.91
C SER A 297 12.18 -3.05 -6.45
N VAL A 298 11.22 -3.08 -5.53
CA VAL A 298 10.70 -1.90 -4.83
C VAL A 298 10.75 -2.16 -3.34
N ARG A 299 11.37 -1.26 -2.59
CA ARG A 299 11.36 -1.24 -1.13
C ARG A 299 10.27 -0.30 -0.66
N ILE A 300 9.33 -0.85 0.10
CA ILE A 300 8.24 -0.11 0.75
C ILE A 300 8.55 0.00 2.23
N SER A 301 8.42 1.20 2.77
CA SER A 301 8.42 1.44 4.22
C SER A 301 7.14 2.13 4.65
N LEU A 302 6.49 1.58 5.67
CA LEU A 302 5.29 2.13 6.27
C LEU A 302 5.57 2.50 7.72
N LEU A 303 5.32 3.76 8.09
CA LEU A 303 5.16 4.11 9.50
C LEU A 303 3.70 3.87 9.87
N MET A 304 3.47 2.99 10.83
CA MET A 304 2.14 2.69 11.33
C MET A 304 2.01 3.07 12.79
N ARG A 305 0.82 3.50 13.19
CA ARG A 305 0.47 3.87 14.55
C ARG A 305 -0.78 3.14 15.03
N THR A 306 -0.97 3.07 16.35
CA THR A 306 -2.22 2.57 16.94
C THR A 306 -3.36 3.55 16.67
N ASN A 307 -4.60 3.08 16.55
CA ASN A 307 -5.76 3.96 16.35
C ASN A 307 -6.15 4.71 17.64
N ASN A 308 -5.80 4.14 18.80
CA ASN A 308 -6.06 4.75 20.09
C ASN A 308 -4.79 5.30 20.72
N LYS A 309 -4.95 6.42 21.43
CA LYS A 309 -3.92 6.96 22.32
C LYS A 309 -3.85 6.13 23.59
N ARG A 310 -2.62 5.85 24.01
CA ARG A 310 -2.34 5.47 25.40
C ARG A 310 -2.63 6.69 26.28
N GLY A 311 -3.66 6.59 27.12
CA GLY A 311 -3.92 7.57 28.17
C GLY A 311 -2.77 7.63 29.19
N ASP A 312 -2.39 8.85 29.55
CA ASP A 312 -1.37 9.22 30.54
C ASP A 312 0.08 8.85 30.15
N LEU A 313 0.77 9.79 29.49
CA LEU A 313 2.14 9.68 29.01
C LEU A 313 3.00 10.88 29.44
N ASP A 314 2.92 11.28 30.72
CA ASP A 314 3.99 12.11 31.27
C ASP A 314 5.31 11.32 31.19
N GLY A 315 6.11 11.60 30.16
CA GLY A 315 7.51 11.16 30.04
C GLY A 315 7.81 9.96 29.12
N ALA A 316 6.89 9.45 28.30
CA ALA A 316 7.30 8.52 27.23
C ALA A 316 7.90 9.31 26.06
N THR A 317 9.19 9.12 25.79
CA THR A 317 9.86 9.64 24.60
C THR A 317 9.57 8.70 23.43
N ASP A 318 8.90 9.20 22.41
CA ASP A 318 8.79 8.46 21.14
C ASP A 318 10.17 8.26 20.52
N LYS A 319 10.32 7.11 19.84
CA LYS A 319 11.54 6.79 19.12
C LYS A 319 11.65 7.66 17.88
N ASP A 320 12.89 7.94 17.51
CA ASP A 320 13.24 8.54 16.23
C ASP A 320 13.12 7.48 15.12
N PHE A 321 12.38 7.80 14.07
CA PHE A 321 12.14 6.94 12.92
C PHE A 321 12.85 7.47 11.68
N HIS A 322 13.70 6.63 11.11
CA HIS A 322 14.30 6.89 9.80
C HIS A 322 13.35 6.40 8.72
N LEU A 323 12.42 7.26 8.30
CA LEU A 323 11.39 6.94 7.29
C LEU A 323 12.01 6.46 5.96
N SER A 324 13.26 6.84 5.68
CA SER A 324 14.05 6.29 4.58
C SER A 324 15.47 5.91 5.05
N PRO A 325 16.03 4.76 4.63
CA PRO A 325 17.41 4.40 4.95
C PRO A 325 18.46 5.26 4.21
N ASP A 326 18.09 5.79 3.04
CA ASP A 326 19.03 6.41 2.07
C ASP A 326 18.73 7.90 1.82
N LEU A 327 17.67 8.43 2.43
CA LEU A 327 17.35 9.85 2.47
C LEU A 327 17.27 10.27 3.93
N THR A 328 18.25 11.05 4.38
CA THR A 328 17.98 12.08 5.38
C THR A 328 16.72 12.81 4.92
N TYR A 329 15.67 12.70 5.70
CA TYR A 329 14.39 13.36 5.51
C TYR A 329 14.67 14.86 5.40
N ASP A 330 14.77 15.36 4.16
CA ASP A 330 15.53 16.57 3.85
C ASP A 330 17.00 16.45 4.35
N SER A 331 18.00 16.88 3.58
CA SER A 331 19.35 17.05 4.15
C SER A 331 19.37 17.97 5.39
N ALA A 332 18.26 18.65 5.71
CA ALA A 332 18.07 19.49 6.89
C ALA A 332 17.23 18.91 8.05
N ALA A 333 16.39 17.87 7.91
CA ALA A 333 15.36 17.58 8.94
C ALA A 333 15.53 16.27 9.77
N GLY A 334 16.65 15.56 9.66
CA GLY A 334 17.00 14.50 10.64
C GLY A 334 16.01 13.32 10.69
N PRO A 335 16.03 12.49 11.74
CA PRO A 335 15.04 11.42 11.91
C PRO A 335 13.69 11.99 12.40
N TYR A 336 12.59 11.35 12.01
CA TYR A 336 11.24 11.79 12.42
C TYR A 336 10.90 11.35 13.84
N ASN A 337 10.55 12.29 14.71
CA ASN A 337 10.04 12.04 16.05
C ASN A 337 8.57 12.46 16.17
N PRO A 338 7.62 11.51 16.26
CA PRO A 338 6.18 11.81 16.32
C PRO A 338 5.78 12.78 17.45
N GLN A 339 6.50 12.77 18.57
CA GLN A 339 6.21 13.63 19.71
C GLN A 339 6.72 15.06 19.54
N GLN A 340 7.89 15.23 18.92
CA GLN A 340 8.56 16.54 18.80
C GLN A 340 8.20 17.27 17.51
N ASP A 341 8.17 16.55 16.39
CA ASP A 341 8.03 17.16 15.06
C ASP A 341 6.57 17.51 14.74
N ASN A 342 5.63 16.90 15.45
CA ASN A 342 4.21 17.01 15.16
C ASN A 342 3.41 17.87 16.16
N SER A 343 4.06 18.83 16.81
CA SER A 343 3.43 19.69 17.83
C SER A 343 2.64 18.90 18.91
N THR A 344 3.11 17.72 19.31
CA THR A 344 2.49 16.78 20.27
C THR A 344 1.16 16.14 19.84
N LEU A 345 0.68 16.35 18.62
CA LEU A 345 -0.57 15.77 18.13
C LEU A 345 -0.55 14.24 18.17
N GLU A 346 0.61 13.65 17.89
CA GLU A 346 0.84 12.20 17.88
C GLU A 346 1.28 11.63 19.24
N SER A 347 1.40 12.48 20.27
CA SER A 347 1.67 12.02 21.63
C SER A 347 0.53 11.12 22.11
N GLY A 348 0.88 9.93 22.60
CA GLY A 348 -0.09 8.91 23.00
C GLY A 348 -0.10 7.70 22.08
N TYR A 349 0.20 7.87 20.80
CA TYR A 349 0.15 6.77 19.84
C TYR A 349 1.43 5.95 19.87
N ARG A 350 1.31 4.65 19.55
CA ARG A 350 2.48 3.78 19.42
C ARG A 350 2.81 3.56 17.96
N HIS A 351 4.02 3.98 17.60
CA HIS A 351 4.51 3.88 16.24
C HIS A 351 5.37 2.63 16.03
N ARG A 352 5.25 2.02 14.86
CA ARG A 352 6.11 0.95 14.39
C ARG A 352 6.31 1.07 12.89
N MET A 353 7.58 1.00 12.50
CA MET A 353 7.96 0.99 11.09
C MET A 353 8.02 -0.45 10.56
N PHE A 354 7.44 -0.67 9.38
CA PHE A 354 7.52 -1.91 8.64
C PHE A 354 8.18 -1.65 7.30
N THR A 355 9.21 -2.43 6.96
CA THR A 355 9.90 -2.32 5.68
C THR A 355 9.93 -3.69 5.00
N SER A 356 9.61 -3.73 3.71
CA SER A 356 9.79 -4.91 2.88
C SER A 356 10.36 -4.53 1.54
N THR A 357 11.18 -5.42 0.98
CA THR A 357 11.69 -5.30 -0.39
C THR A 357 11.00 -6.34 -1.24
N ILE A 358 10.23 -5.88 -2.22
CA ILE A 358 9.47 -6.70 -3.14
C ILE A 358 10.22 -6.75 -4.47
N LYS A 359 10.62 -7.95 -4.89
CA LYS A 359 11.12 -8.15 -6.25
C LYS A 359 9.96 -7.94 -7.23
N VAL A 360 10.16 -7.07 -8.21
CA VAL A 360 9.17 -6.97 -9.30
C VAL A 360 9.34 -8.17 -10.22
N ARG A 361 8.22 -8.66 -10.75
CA ARG A 361 8.24 -9.55 -11.89
C ARG A 361 8.35 -8.66 -13.13
N ASN A 362 9.41 -7.85 -13.15
CA ASN A 362 9.74 -7.02 -14.29
C ASN A 362 9.96 -7.94 -15.43
#